data_AF-A0A931D7Z0-F1
#
_entry.id   AF-A0A931D7Z0-F1
#
_cell.length_a   1.000
_cell.length_b   1.000
_cell.length_c   1.000
_cell.angle_alpha   90.00
_cell.angle_beta   90.00
_cell.angle_gamma   90.00
#
_symmetry.space_group_name_H-M   'P 1'
#
loop_
_entity.id
_entity.type
_entity.pdbx_description
1 polymer ?
#
loop_
_entity_poly.entity_id
_entity_poly.type
_entity_poly.pdbx_seq_one_letter_code
_entity_poly.pdbx_strand_id
1 'polypeptide(L)'
;MKDDPAVQSSLEQPPEDGGGGEEVTVSTVADRLPPIDRAAARRMWDEYIAATGVVPEGNQQYEVDYFGDSPQLADALLKEVTEGDKRATASLMDEYTDPEDPLPTIGGHWVACDSTGQPAVVLRTMALALSTFDDVDADFAAAEAEDDRSLDSWRREHEKYWRRTREAAGEHWSPEDTRTPGREVIQERFTVVWPAELADGEPEQEVNPST
;
A
#
# COMPACT_ATOMS: atom_id res chain seq x y z
N MET A 1 -86.19 12.48 -15.65
CA MET A 1 -84.90 13.20 -15.58
C MET A 1 -83.81 12.15 -15.60
N LYS A 2 -83.04 12.17 -16.70
CA LYS A 2 -81.68 11.68 -16.88
C LYS A 2 -81.45 10.17 -16.95
N ASP A 3 -81.34 9.74 -18.21
CA ASP A 3 -80.30 8.89 -18.76
C ASP A 3 -78.88 9.22 -18.25
N ASP A 4 -78.09 8.16 -18.12
CA ASP A 4 -76.64 8.07 -18.29
C ASP A 4 -76.43 6.95 -19.37
N PRO A 5 -75.30 6.83 -20.10
CA PRO A 5 -73.93 7.27 -19.73
C PRO A 5 -73.04 7.78 -20.88
N ALA A 6 -71.83 8.31 -20.55
CA ALA A 6 -70.52 7.85 -21.11
C ALA A 6 -69.33 8.81 -20.83
N VAL A 7 -68.30 8.26 -20.17
CA VAL A 7 -66.84 8.26 -20.43
C VAL A 7 -66.07 9.52 -20.91
N GLN A 8 -64.99 9.88 -20.19
CA GLN A 8 -63.59 10.21 -20.63
C GLN A 8 -62.79 10.78 -19.40
N SER A 9 -61.68 10.21 -18.92
CA SER A 9 -60.26 10.17 -19.39
C SER A 9 -59.45 11.48 -19.27
N SER A 10 -58.42 11.49 -18.41
CA SER A 10 -57.09 12.19 -18.46
C SER A 10 -56.68 12.69 -17.06
N LEU A 11 -55.66 12.11 -16.43
CA LEU A 11 -54.22 12.44 -16.47
C LEU A 11 -53.85 13.57 -15.48
N GLU A 12 -53.41 13.19 -14.28
CA GLU A 12 -52.75 14.08 -13.31
C GLU A 12 -51.29 13.64 -13.14
N GLN A 13 -50.36 14.59 -13.32
CA GLN A 13 -48.94 14.42 -12.99
C GLN A 13 -48.66 14.99 -11.59
N PRO A 14 -47.79 14.35 -10.79
CA PRO A 14 -47.10 15.00 -9.67
C PRO A 14 -45.59 15.24 -9.98
N PRO A 15 -44.91 16.06 -9.15
CA PRO A 15 -43.97 17.07 -9.62
C PRO A 15 -42.51 16.59 -9.78
N GLU A 16 -41.75 17.39 -10.52
CA GLU A 16 -40.29 17.35 -10.57
C GLU A 16 -39.71 17.72 -9.21
N ASP A 17 -38.88 16.83 -8.65
CA ASP A 17 -38.00 17.14 -7.54
C ASP A 17 -36.56 17.10 -8.04
N GLY A 18 -35.89 18.24 -7.89
CA GLY A 18 -34.48 18.40 -8.20
C GLY A 18 -33.64 17.89 -7.04
N GLY A 19 -32.78 16.92 -7.32
CA GLY A 19 -31.71 16.48 -6.43
C GLY A 19 -30.44 16.37 -7.25
N GLY A 20 -29.44 17.17 -6.88
CA GLY A 20 -28.21 17.38 -7.65
C GLY A 20 -27.48 16.08 -7.98
N GLY A 21 -26.91 16.05 -9.19
CA GLY A 21 -25.99 15.00 -9.58
C GLY A 21 -24.84 14.95 -8.59
N GLU A 22 -24.68 13.80 -7.96
CA GLU A 22 -23.38 13.42 -7.42
C GLU A 22 -22.48 13.23 -8.64
N GLU A 23 -21.57 14.18 -8.82
CA GLU A 23 -20.55 14.12 -9.84
C GLU A 23 -19.63 12.96 -9.46
N VAL A 24 -19.94 11.77 -9.97
CA VAL A 24 -19.04 10.61 -9.93
C VAL A 24 -17.82 11.05 -10.74
N THR A 25 -16.79 11.54 -10.04
CA THR A 25 -15.51 11.87 -10.66
C THR A 25 -14.96 10.58 -11.23
N VAL A 26 -15.10 10.42 -12.54
CA VAL A 26 -14.45 9.33 -13.28
C VAL A 26 -12.95 9.51 -13.07
N SER A 27 -12.36 8.66 -12.23
CA SER A 27 -10.91 8.58 -12.02
C SER A 27 -10.24 8.60 -13.39
N THR A 28 -9.47 9.64 -13.65
CA THR A 28 -8.82 9.86 -14.93
C THR A 28 -7.58 8.99 -15.04
N VAL A 29 -7.05 8.80 -16.25
CA VAL A 29 -5.78 8.08 -16.45
C VAL A 29 -4.63 8.70 -15.65
N ALA A 30 -4.70 10.00 -15.33
CA ALA A 30 -3.72 10.71 -14.52
C ALA A 30 -3.69 10.29 -13.04
N ASP A 31 -4.75 9.63 -12.55
CA ASP A 31 -4.85 9.19 -11.15
C ASP A 31 -4.34 7.76 -10.93
N ARG A 32 -3.87 7.10 -11.99
CA ARG A 32 -3.36 5.72 -11.93
C ARG A 32 -1.85 5.70 -12.05
N LEU A 33 -1.21 4.88 -11.22
CA LEU A 33 0.21 4.59 -11.34
C LEU A 33 0.51 3.95 -12.71
N PRO A 34 1.58 4.42 -13.41
CA PRO A 34 1.97 3.84 -14.68
C PRO A 34 2.59 2.44 -14.49
N PRO A 35 2.85 1.69 -15.56
CA PRO A 35 3.69 0.51 -15.48
C PRO A 35 5.11 0.86 -15.04
N ILE A 36 5.67 0.05 -14.16
CA ILE A 36 7.04 0.18 -13.64
C ILE A 36 8.08 -0.03 -14.75
N ASP A 37 9.12 0.80 -14.78
CA ASP A 37 10.31 0.60 -15.63
C ASP A 37 11.20 -0.50 -15.04
N ARG A 38 10.82 -1.75 -15.31
CA ARG A 38 11.56 -2.94 -14.84
C ARG A 38 13.00 -3.00 -15.37
N ALA A 39 13.28 -2.38 -16.51
CA ALA A 39 14.64 -2.31 -17.04
C ALA A 39 15.50 -1.33 -16.22
N ALA A 40 14.94 -0.21 -15.78
CA ALA A 40 15.59 0.70 -14.83
C ALA A 40 15.79 0.04 -13.47
N ALA A 41 14.76 -0.63 -12.93
CA ALA A 41 14.86 -1.33 -11.65
C ALA A 41 15.97 -2.38 -11.68
N ARG A 42 16.10 -3.11 -12.80
CA ARG A 42 17.21 -4.06 -12.99
C ARG A 42 18.58 -3.39 -12.99
N ARG A 43 18.73 -2.20 -13.59
CA ARG A 43 20.00 -1.45 -13.55
C ARG A 43 20.35 -1.01 -12.13
N MET A 44 19.40 -0.45 -11.39
CA MET A 44 19.60 -0.06 -10.00
C MET A 44 20.00 -1.27 -9.13
N TRP A 45 19.35 -2.41 -9.35
CA TRP A 45 19.68 -3.66 -8.67
C TRP A 45 21.10 -4.14 -9.01
N ASP A 46 21.48 -4.18 -10.29
CA ASP A 46 22.82 -4.59 -10.70
C ASP A 46 23.91 -3.65 -10.14
N GLU A 47 23.61 -2.34 -10.02
CA GLU A 47 24.48 -1.35 -9.37
C GLU A 47 24.65 -1.61 -7.86
N TYR A 48 23.55 -1.88 -7.15
CA TYR A 48 23.58 -2.27 -5.73
C TYR A 48 24.47 -3.51 -5.50
N ILE A 49 24.29 -4.55 -6.30
CA ILE A 49 25.09 -5.79 -6.20
C ILE A 49 26.57 -5.51 -6.51
N ALA A 50 26.85 -4.73 -7.55
CA ALA A 50 28.21 -4.38 -7.92
C ALA A 50 28.93 -3.54 -6.84
N ALA A 51 28.21 -2.64 -6.17
CA ALA A 51 28.76 -1.75 -5.16
C ALA A 51 28.98 -2.44 -3.80
N THR A 52 28.07 -3.33 -3.40
CA THR A 52 28.08 -3.93 -2.05
C THR A 52 28.66 -5.33 -2.01
N GLY A 53 28.67 -6.04 -3.14
CA GLY A 53 29.03 -7.47 -3.19
C GLY A 53 28.02 -8.38 -2.47
N VAL A 54 26.85 -7.84 -2.06
CA VAL A 54 25.76 -8.65 -1.52
C VAL A 54 25.32 -9.64 -2.59
N VAL A 55 25.21 -10.91 -2.20
CA VAL A 55 24.60 -11.94 -3.02
C VAL A 55 23.34 -12.37 -2.27
N PRO A 56 22.13 -12.10 -2.80
CA PRO A 56 20.90 -12.57 -2.19
C PRO A 56 20.98 -14.08 -1.93
N GLU A 57 20.45 -14.53 -0.81
CA GLU A 57 20.55 -15.93 -0.45
C GLU A 57 19.67 -16.79 -1.37
N GLY A 58 20.30 -17.76 -2.08
CA GLY A 58 19.59 -18.70 -2.93
C GLY A 58 19.02 -18.10 -4.23
N ASN A 59 17.77 -18.44 -4.56
CA ASN A 59 17.03 -17.93 -5.72
C ASN A 59 16.15 -16.72 -5.36
N GLN A 60 16.44 -16.02 -4.25
CA GLN A 60 15.66 -14.84 -3.84
C GLN A 60 15.60 -13.84 -4.99
N GLN A 61 14.37 -13.62 -5.48
CA GLN A 61 14.05 -12.53 -6.38
C GLN A 61 13.87 -11.26 -5.56
N TYR A 62 14.00 -10.11 -6.21
CA TYR A 62 13.61 -8.84 -5.63
C TYR A 62 12.30 -8.41 -6.27
N GLU A 63 11.41 -7.87 -5.45
CA GLU A 63 10.17 -7.24 -5.94
C GLU A 63 10.46 -5.83 -6.44
N VAL A 64 9.56 -5.31 -7.28
CA VAL A 64 9.62 -3.92 -7.74
C VAL A 64 8.21 -3.38 -7.69
N ASP A 65 7.97 -2.41 -6.82
CA ASP A 65 6.62 -1.90 -6.57
C ASP A 65 6.61 -0.42 -6.14
N TYR A 66 5.41 0.13 -6.01
CA TYR A 66 5.15 1.44 -5.43
C TYR A 66 4.74 1.31 -3.96
N PHE A 67 4.94 2.39 -3.21
CA PHE A 67 4.14 2.60 -2.02
C PHE A 67 2.76 3.15 -2.41
N GLY A 68 1.70 2.68 -1.77
CA GLY A 68 0.34 3.20 -1.97
C GLY A 68 -0.25 2.93 -3.37
N ASP A 69 -1.44 3.50 -3.61
CA ASP A 69 -2.28 3.17 -4.77
C ASP A 69 -2.49 4.32 -5.76
N SER A 70 -1.87 5.47 -5.53
CA SER A 70 -1.99 6.66 -6.38
C SER A 70 -0.65 7.38 -6.54
N PRO A 71 -0.47 8.17 -7.63
CA PRO A 71 0.75 8.95 -7.82
C PRO A 71 1.10 9.85 -6.62
N GLN A 72 0.11 10.53 -6.04
CA GLN A 72 0.32 11.43 -4.92
C GLN A 72 0.73 10.69 -3.66
N LEU A 73 0.14 9.52 -3.40
CA LEU A 73 0.48 8.71 -2.23
C LEU A 73 1.86 8.05 -2.40
N ALA A 74 2.17 7.54 -3.59
CA ALA A 74 3.47 6.94 -3.88
C ALA A 74 4.63 7.90 -3.64
N ASP A 75 4.55 9.11 -4.18
CA ASP A 75 5.61 10.11 -3.97
C ASP A 75 5.70 10.59 -2.52
N ALA A 76 4.55 10.73 -1.83
CA ALA A 76 4.54 11.15 -0.43
C ALA A 76 5.19 10.10 0.48
N LEU A 77 4.83 8.83 0.32
CA LEU A 77 5.37 7.73 1.13
C LEU A 77 6.84 7.46 0.80
N LEU A 78 7.21 7.48 -0.48
CA LEU A 78 8.61 7.34 -0.88
C LEU A 78 9.47 8.47 -0.31
N LYS A 79 8.94 9.70 -0.23
CA LYS A 79 9.65 10.81 0.42
C LYS A 79 9.89 10.57 1.91
N GLU A 80 8.93 9.99 2.64
CA GLU A 80 9.14 9.61 4.04
C GLU A 80 10.20 8.50 4.20
N VAL A 81 10.41 7.67 3.16
CA VAL A 81 11.51 6.68 3.15
C VAL A 81 12.86 7.36 2.91
N THR A 82 12.96 8.25 1.92
CA THR A 82 14.23 8.82 1.46
C THR A 82 14.71 10.02 2.26
N GLU A 83 13.78 10.86 2.74
CA GLU A 83 14.07 12.10 3.49
C GLU A 83 13.57 12.05 4.94
N GLY A 84 12.74 11.06 5.27
CA GLY A 84 12.11 10.90 6.59
C GLY A 84 12.55 9.64 7.33
N ASP A 85 11.69 9.21 8.25
CA ASP A 85 11.96 8.10 9.19
C ASP A 85 11.16 6.83 8.87
N LYS A 86 10.50 6.72 7.70
CA LYS A 86 9.68 5.55 7.37
C LYS A 86 10.58 4.33 7.20
N ARG A 87 10.44 3.37 8.12
CA ARG A 87 11.20 2.10 8.17
C ARG A 87 10.29 0.89 8.44
N ALA A 88 8.99 1.08 8.19
CA ALA A 88 8.01 0.01 8.22
C ALA A 88 6.92 0.24 7.15
N THR A 89 6.30 -0.85 6.73
CA THR A 89 5.17 -0.89 5.81
C THR A 89 4.23 -2.03 6.17
N ALA A 90 2.94 -1.87 5.86
CA ALA A 90 1.93 -2.89 6.10
C ALA A 90 1.23 -3.32 4.81
N SER A 91 0.96 -4.62 4.71
CA SER A 91 0.17 -5.23 3.63
C SER A 91 -0.82 -6.24 4.20
N LEU A 92 -1.79 -6.67 3.40
CA LEU A 92 -2.72 -7.74 3.79
C LEU A 92 -2.24 -9.08 3.25
N MET A 93 -2.36 -10.16 4.03
CA MET A 93 -2.12 -11.51 3.50
C MET A 93 -2.95 -11.82 2.25
N ASP A 94 -4.17 -11.26 2.16
CA ASP A 94 -5.05 -11.40 1.00
C ASP A 94 -4.51 -10.72 -0.27
N GLU A 95 -3.46 -9.89 -0.20
CA GLU A 95 -2.79 -9.30 -1.38
C GLU A 95 -1.90 -10.32 -2.09
N TYR A 96 -1.36 -11.30 -1.36
CA TYR A 96 -0.39 -12.29 -1.88
C TYR A 96 -1.07 -13.59 -2.32
N THR A 97 -1.93 -13.50 -3.34
CA THR A 97 -2.62 -14.66 -3.91
C THR A 97 -1.99 -15.17 -5.21
N ASP A 98 -1.18 -14.34 -5.86
CA ASP A 98 -0.46 -14.70 -7.08
C ASP A 98 0.84 -15.43 -6.74
N PRO A 99 1.10 -16.64 -7.28
CA PRO A 99 2.39 -17.31 -7.11
C PRO A 99 3.60 -16.53 -7.64
N GLU A 100 3.38 -15.57 -8.55
CA GLU A 100 4.43 -14.66 -9.05
C GLU A 100 4.70 -13.47 -8.12
N ASP A 101 3.86 -13.25 -7.10
CA ASP A 101 3.99 -12.20 -6.09
C ASP A 101 3.97 -12.83 -4.67
N PRO A 102 5.10 -13.46 -4.26
CA PRO A 102 5.16 -14.19 -3.01
C PRO A 102 5.15 -13.26 -1.80
N LEU A 103 4.82 -13.83 -0.63
CA LEU A 103 4.95 -13.10 0.64
C LEU A 103 6.39 -12.58 0.85
N PRO A 104 6.55 -11.42 1.50
CA PRO A 104 7.86 -10.90 1.85
C PRO A 104 8.60 -11.89 2.77
N THR A 105 9.93 -11.87 2.69
CA THR A 105 10.79 -12.75 3.49
C THR A 105 11.82 -11.92 4.24
N ILE A 106 12.15 -12.33 5.48
CA ILE A 106 13.24 -11.68 6.22
C ILE A 106 14.54 -11.83 5.42
N GLY A 107 15.23 -10.71 5.21
CA GLY A 107 16.42 -10.60 4.35
C GLY A 107 16.10 -10.43 2.86
N GLY A 108 14.83 -10.53 2.47
CA GLY A 108 14.33 -10.20 1.14
C GLY A 108 14.57 -8.74 0.79
N HIS A 109 14.61 -8.47 -0.52
CA HIS A 109 14.82 -7.12 -1.02
C HIS A 109 13.70 -6.76 -1.98
N TRP A 110 13.42 -5.46 -2.05
CA TRP A 110 12.55 -4.94 -3.08
C TRP A 110 12.97 -3.52 -3.46
N VAL A 111 12.60 -3.13 -4.67
CA VAL A 111 12.92 -1.83 -5.26
C VAL A 111 11.65 -0.99 -5.24
N ALA A 112 11.68 0.10 -4.47
CA ALA A 112 10.55 1.03 -4.41
C ALA A 112 10.66 2.10 -5.52
N CYS A 113 9.55 2.36 -6.20
CA CYS A 113 9.45 3.31 -7.31
C CYS A 113 8.74 4.62 -6.92
N ASP A 114 9.10 5.71 -7.62
CA ASP A 114 8.34 6.95 -7.61
C ASP A 114 7.07 6.83 -8.46
N SER A 115 6.17 7.82 -8.42
CA SER A 115 4.91 7.80 -9.15
C SER A 115 5.03 7.73 -10.68
N THR A 116 6.23 7.89 -11.23
CA THR A 116 6.50 7.79 -12.67
C THR A 116 6.91 6.38 -13.11
N GLY A 117 7.07 5.46 -12.16
CA GLY A 117 7.54 4.10 -12.40
C GLY A 117 9.06 3.98 -12.44
N GLN A 118 9.80 5.00 -12.02
CA GLN A 118 11.25 4.96 -11.93
C GLN A 118 11.68 4.44 -10.54
N PRO A 119 12.65 3.53 -10.47
CA PRO A 119 13.16 3.02 -9.20
C PRO A 119 13.92 4.12 -8.44
N ALA A 120 13.71 4.20 -7.14
CA ALA A 120 14.31 5.23 -6.30
C ALA A 120 15.23 4.65 -5.21
N VAL A 121 14.83 3.56 -4.57
CA VAL A 121 15.60 2.91 -3.50
C VAL A 121 15.51 1.39 -3.55
N VAL A 122 16.53 0.73 -3.04
CA VAL A 122 16.48 -0.70 -2.69
C VAL A 122 16.29 -0.80 -1.19
N LEU A 123 15.29 -1.58 -0.79
CA LEU A 123 14.94 -1.87 0.59
C LEU A 123 15.30 -3.31 0.92
N ARG A 124 15.60 -3.58 2.19
CA ARG A 124 15.80 -4.92 2.71
C ARG A 124 14.92 -5.16 3.93
N THR A 125 14.10 -6.20 3.87
CA THR A 125 13.21 -6.62 4.96
C THR A 125 14.04 -7.11 6.14
N MET A 126 13.91 -6.47 7.29
CA MET A 126 14.63 -6.81 8.53
C MET A 126 13.80 -7.68 9.47
N ALA A 127 12.49 -7.46 9.53
CA ALA A 127 11.59 -8.21 10.39
C ALA A 127 10.18 -8.27 9.79
N LEU A 128 9.48 -9.36 10.11
CA LEU A 128 8.08 -9.57 9.78
C LEU A 128 7.31 -9.99 11.02
N ALA A 129 6.11 -9.45 11.18
CA ALA A 129 5.13 -9.90 12.16
C ALA A 129 3.74 -10.00 11.52
N LEU A 130 2.89 -10.85 12.09
CA LEU A 130 1.49 -10.96 11.71
C LEU A 130 0.64 -10.51 12.88
N SER A 131 -0.39 -9.71 12.59
CA SER A 131 -1.36 -9.31 13.61
C SER A 131 -2.75 -9.14 13.01
N THR A 132 -3.75 -9.06 13.88
CA THR A 132 -5.01 -8.44 13.48
C THR A 132 -4.80 -6.93 13.28
N PHE A 133 -5.72 -6.28 12.59
CA PHE A 133 -5.74 -4.84 12.41
C PHE A 133 -5.74 -4.07 13.74
N ASP A 134 -6.52 -4.56 14.71
CA ASP A 134 -6.65 -3.91 16.02
C ASP A 134 -5.39 -4.09 16.89
N ASP A 135 -4.61 -5.14 16.63
CA ASP A 135 -3.41 -5.50 17.41
C ASP A 135 -2.12 -4.85 16.91
N VAL A 136 -2.16 -4.07 15.81
CA VAL A 136 -1.03 -3.22 15.43
C VAL A 136 -0.77 -2.22 16.56
N ASP A 137 0.50 -2.12 16.97
CA ASP A 137 0.90 -1.27 18.08
C ASP A 137 1.38 0.11 17.64
N ALA A 138 1.55 1.00 18.63
CA ALA A 138 1.98 2.36 18.38
C ALA A 138 3.46 2.47 17.94
N ASP A 139 4.30 1.48 18.26
CA ASP A 139 5.71 1.45 17.85
C ASP A 139 5.85 1.14 16.36
N PHE A 140 5.03 0.22 15.86
CA PHE A 140 4.93 -0.06 14.44
C PHE A 140 4.34 1.13 13.67
N ALA A 141 3.21 1.67 14.13
CA ALA A 141 2.59 2.85 13.52
C ALA A 141 3.56 4.05 13.45
N ALA A 142 4.33 4.29 14.51
CA ALA A 142 5.33 5.36 14.53
C ALA A 142 6.47 5.13 13.54
N ALA A 143 6.84 3.87 13.29
CA ALA A 143 7.90 3.52 12.35
C ALA A 143 7.46 3.53 10.88
N GLU A 144 6.16 3.44 10.59
CA GLU A 144 5.65 3.77 9.26
C GLU A 144 5.82 5.27 8.96
N ALA A 145 5.96 6.10 10.00
CA ALA A 145 6.24 7.53 9.94
C ALA A 145 5.24 8.39 9.14
N GLU A 146 4.07 7.83 8.80
CA GLU A 146 3.02 8.49 8.03
C GLU A 146 2.21 9.47 8.88
N ASP A 147 1.66 10.50 8.24
CA ASP A 147 0.82 11.55 8.84
C ASP A 147 1.41 12.16 10.13
N ASP A 148 0.71 12.00 11.26
CA ASP A 148 1.12 12.45 12.59
C ASP A 148 1.80 11.36 13.42
N ARG A 149 2.10 10.21 12.79
CA ARG A 149 2.76 9.03 13.37
C ARG A 149 2.01 8.38 14.54
N SER A 150 0.73 8.71 14.71
CA SER A 150 -0.10 8.13 15.75
C SER A 150 -0.78 6.83 15.29
N LEU A 151 -1.01 5.91 16.24
CA LEU A 151 -1.79 4.70 15.99
C LEU A 151 -3.22 5.00 15.54
N ASP A 152 -3.80 6.11 16.00
CA ASP A 152 -5.15 6.52 15.59
C ASP A 152 -5.17 7.01 14.12
N SER A 153 -4.10 7.67 13.65
CA SER A 153 -3.96 8.00 12.23
C SER A 153 -3.74 6.76 11.38
N TRP A 154 -2.83 5.90 11.80
CA TRP A 154 -2.55 4.62 11.15
C TRP A 154 -3.84 3.82 10.92
N ARG A 155 -4.63 3.57 11.97
CA ARG A 155 -5.91 2.84 11.83
C ARG A 155 -6.86 3.54 10.87
N ARG A 156 -7.01 4.86 10.99
CA ARG A 156 -7.97 5.59 10.16
C ARG A 156 -7.59 5.58 8.68
N GLU A 157 -6.31 5.78 8.35
CA GLU A 157 -5.87 5.85 6.96
C GLU A 157 -5.70 4.46 6.33
N HIS A 158 -5.17 3.47 7.04
CA HIS A 158 -5.07 2.09 6.54
C HIS A 158 -6.44 1.45 6.33
N GLU A 159 -7.44 1.74 7.18
CA GLU A 159 -8.81 1.25 6.93
C GLU A 159 -9.38 1.84 5.64
N LYS A 160 -9.20 3.14 5.38
CA LYS A 160 -9.65 3.77 4.13
C LYS A 160 -8.90 3.21 2.93
N TYR A 161 -7.59 3.03 3.06
CA TYR A 161 -6.73 2.48 2.02
C TYR A 161 -7.19 1.08 1.62
N TRP A 162 -7.26 0.14 2.57
CA TRP A 162 -7.64 -1.24 2.27
C TRP A 162 -9.09 -1.38 1.82
N ARG A 163 -10.04 -0.59 2.36
CA ARG A 163 -11.41 -0.59 1.81
C ARG A 163 -11.42 -0.20 0.33
N ARG A 164 -10.69 0.86 -0.03
CA ARG A 164 -10.58 1.36 -1.41
C ARG A 164 -9.88 0.36 -2.33
N THR A 165 -8.72 -0.16 -1.95
CA THR A 165 -7.92 -1.01 -2.82
C THR A 165 -8.56 -2.39 -3.02
N ARG A 166 -9.16 -2.96 -1.97
CA ARG A 166 -9.90 -4.22 -2.08
C ARG A 166 -11.19 -4.05 -2.90
N GLU A 167 -11.91 -2.93 -2.75
CA GLU A 167 -13.06 -2.63 -3.59
C GLU A 167 -12.68 -2.50 -5.08
N ALA A 168 -11.55 -1.83 -5.37
CA ALA A 168 -11.03 -1.74 -6.73
C ALA A 168 -10.64 -3.11 -7.32
N ALA A 169 -10.24 -4.06 -6.46
CA ALA A 169 -9.98 -5.45 -6.82
C ALA A 169 -11.26 -6.32 -6.91
N GLY A 170 -12.44 -5.76 -6.65
CA GLY A 170 -13.73 -6.47 -6.69
C GLY A 170 -14.05 -7.25 -5.41
N GLU A 171 -13.37 -6.92 -4.32
CA GLU A 171 -13.53 -7.54 -3.01
C GLU A 171 -14.04 -6.54 -1.97
N HIS A 172 -14.59 -7.05 -0.87
CA HIS A 172 -14.90 -6.22 0.29
C HIS A 172 -13.93 -6.55 1.41
N TRP A 173 -13.47 -5.52 2.12
CA TRP A 173 -12.61 -5.69 3.27
C TRP A 173 -13.08 -4.87 4.47
N SER A 174 -12.85 -5.41 5.65
CA SER A 174 -13.05 -4.77 6.95
C SER A 174 -11.97 -5.21 7.94
N PRO A 175 -11.70 -4.43 9.00
CA PRO A 175 -10.77 -4.83 10.06
C PRO A 175 -11.05 -6.21 10.66
N GLU A 176 -12.32 -6.62 10.76
CA GLU A 176 -12.72 -7.92 11.30
C GLU A 176 -12.16 -9.10 10.50
N ASP A 177 -11.97 -8.93 9.19
CA ASP A 177 -11.46 -9.98 8.31
C ASP A 177 -10.09 -10.48 8.77
N THR A 178 -9.27 -9.59 9.35
CA THR A 178 -7.92 -9.90 9.84
C THR A 178 -7.89 -10.83 11.06
N ARG A 179 -9.05 -11.11 11.68
CA ARG A 179 -9.16 -12.13 12.74
C ARG A 179 -9.30 -13.55 12.19
N THR A 180 -9.47 -13.69 10.88
CA THR A 180 -9.47 -14.98 10.20
C THR A 180 -8.03 -15.41 9.93
N PRO A 181 -7.59 -16.60 10.39
CA PRO A 181 -6.24 -17.09 10.09
C PRO A 181 -5.99 -17.16 8.58
N GLY A 182 -4.87 -16.63 8.13
CA GLY A 182 -4.55 -16.50 6.70
C GLY A 182 -4.92 -15.14 6.08
N ARG A 183 -5.45 -14.19 6.87
CA ARG A 183 -5.91 -12.86 6.41
C ARG A 183 -5.35 -11.70 7.26
N GLU A 184 -4.34 -11.99 8.07
CA GLU A 184 -3.69 -11.05 8.97
C GLU A 184 -3.07 -9.86 8.22
N VAL A 185 -2.81 -8.78 8.96
CA VAL A 185 -1.92 -7.71 8.53
C VAL A 185 -0.49 -8.22 8.62
N ILE A 186 0.26 -8.08 7.54
CA ILE A 186 1.71 -8.28 7.52
C ILE A 186 2.35 -6.96 7.90
N GLN A 187 3.07 -6.98 9.01
CA GLN A 187 3.89 -5.87 9.48
C GLN A 187 5.33 -6.09 9.04
N GLU A 188 5.82 -5.30 8.09
CA GLU A 188 7.19 -5.35 7.61
C GLU A 188 8.00 -4.19 8.17
N ARG A 189 9.17 -4.50 8.74
CA ARG A 189 10.21 -3.50 9.05
C ARG A 189 11.36 -3.67 8.08
N PHE A 190 11.86 -2.58 7.53
CA PHE A 190 12.91 -2.58 6.51
C PHE A 190 13.99 -1.53 6.77
N THR A 191 15.11 -1.67 6.07
CA THR A 191 16.15 -0.63 5.93
C THR A 191 16.34 -0.26 4.48
N VAL A 192 16.68 0.99 4.21
CA VAL A 192 17.21 1.43 2.91
C VAL A 192 18.63 0.91 2.78
N VAL A 193 18.96 0.21 1.70
CA VAL A 193 20.30 -0.34 1.45
C VAL A 193 20.97 0.23 0.21
N TRP A 194 20.21 0.94 -0.63
CA TRP A 194 20.70 1.62 -1.83
C TRP A 194 19.75 2.75 -2.25
N PRO A 195 20.23 3.87 -2.80
CA PRO A 195 21.63 4.22 -3.08
C PRO A 195 22.44 4.51 -1.81
N ALA A 196 23.78 4.50 -1.92
CA ALA A 196 24.69 4.58 -0.77
C ALA A 196 24.50 5.84 0.09
N GLU A 197 24.09 6.95 -0.53
CA GLU A 197 23.79 8.22 0.15
C GLU A 197 22.51 8.19 0.98
N LEU A 198 21.60 7.25 0.72
CA LEU A 198 20.36 7.05 1.47
C LEU A 198 20.38 5.80 2.33
N ALA A 199 21.40 4.94 2.17
CA ALA A 199 21.49 3.68 2.88
C ALA A 199 21.55 3.91 4.39
N ASP A 200 20.72 3.19 5.12
CA ASP A 200 20.83 3.08 6.56
C ASP A 200 22.16 2.41 6.88
N GLY A 201 22.90 2.96 7.85
CA GLY A 201 24.13 2.33 8.33
C GLY A 201 23.87 0.91 8.83
N GLU A 202 24.90 0.07 8.86
CA GLU A 202 24.81 -1.26 9.49
C GLU A 202 24.20 -1.09 10.89
N PRO A 203 23.15 -1.86 11.24
CA PRO A 203 22.58 -1.79 12.57
C PRO A 203 23.70 -2.03 13.58
N GLU A 204 23.86 -1.14 14.56
CA GLU A 204 24.87 -1.29 15.60
C GLU A 204 24.71 -2.68 16.19
N GLN A 205 25.69 -3.57 15.95
CA GLN A 205 25.71 -4.87 16.60
C GLN A 205 25.72 -4.60 18.10
N GLU A 206 24.67 -5.03 18.81
CA GLU A 206 24.63 -5.03 20.26
C GLU A 206 25.90 -5.74 20.74
N VAL A 207 26.86 -4.95 21.22
CA VAL A 207 28.04 -5.42 21.93
C VAL A 207 27.53 -6.02 23.23
N ASN A 208 27.17 -7.30 23.18
CA ASN A 208 26.85 -8.08 24.36
C ASN A 208 28.08 -8.02 25.29
N PRO A 209 27.99 -7.37 26.47
CA PRO A 209 29.08 -7.41 27.41
C PRO A 209 29.25 -8.86 27.84
N SER A 210 30.39 -9.46 27.47
CA SER A 210 30.78 -10.78 27.94
C SER A 210 30.68 -10.77 29.47
N THR A 211 29.76 -11.58 30.00
CA THR A 211 29.68 -11.90 31.43
C THR A 211 30.50 -13.16 31.70
#